data_AF-A0A7C0WVD6-F1
#
_entry.id   AF-A0A7C0WVD6-F1
#
_cell.length_a   1.000
_cell.length_b   1.000
_cell.length_c   1.000
_cell.angle_alpha   90.00
_cell.angle_beta   90.00
_cell.angle_gamma   90.00
#
_symmetry.space_group_name_H-M   'P 1'
#
loop_
_entity.id
_entity.type
_entity.pdbx_description
1 polymer ?
#
loop_
_entity_poly.entity_id
_entity_poly.type
_entity_poly.pdbx_seq_one_letter_code
_entity_poly.pdbx_strand_id
1 'polypeptide(L)' 'MFSVRQKREVSEAVQKILRDTDHPELPKNREINFCLEVFGVNEWSWSNIHNNGAVESPSVNPWNESQDKEKS' A
#
# COMPACT_ATOMS: atom_id res chain seq x y z
N MET A 1 -3.77 -0.25 -12.22
CA MET A 1 -4.11 0.13 -10.82
C MET A 1 -3.98 -1.11 -9.95
N PHE A 2 -3.66 -0.96 -8.66
CA PHE A 2 -3.30 -2.09 -7.80
C PHE A 2 -4.50 -2.89 -7.27
N SER A 3 -4.33 -4.21 -7.15
CA SER A 3 -5.22 -5.11 -6.42
C SER A 3 -5.08 -4.96 -4.90
N VAL A 4 -5.97 -5.56 -4.12
CA VAL A 4 -5.85 -5.58 -2.65
C VAL A 4 -4.54 -6.25 -2.21
N ARG A 5 -4.17 -7.38 -2.84
CA ARG A 5 -2.91 -8.07 -2.54
C ARG A 5 -1.71 -7.17 -2.82
N GLN A 6 -1.65 -6.55 -3.99
CA GLN A 6 -0.55 -5.67 -4.37
C GLN A 6 -0.45 -4.45 -3.44
N LYS A 7 -1.58 -3.88 -3.01
CA LYS A 7 -1.59 -2.80 -2.01
C LYS A 7 -1.00 -3.23 -0.67
N ARG A 8 -1.30 -4.45 -0.21
CA ARG A 8 -0.73 -5.03 1.02
C ARG A 8 0.78 -5.25 0.89
N GLU A 9 1.22 -5.83 -0.23
CA GLU A 9 2.66 -6.03 -0.50
C GLU A 9 3.42 -4.71 -0.51
N VAL A 10 2.89 -3.69 -1.17
CA VAL A 10 3.48 -2.34 -1.18
C VAL A 10 3.50 -1.76 0.24
N SER A 11 2.41 -1.91 0.99
CA SER A 11 2.31 -1.41 2.36
C SER A 11 3.36 -2.03 3.28
N GLU A 12 3.55 -3.35 3.21
CA GLU A 12 4.56 -4.08 3.97
C GLU A 12 5.99 -3.66 3.58
N ALA A 13 6.25 -3.48 2.29
CA ALA A 13 7.55 -3.00 1.81
C ALA A 13 7.86 -1.58 2.31
N VAL A 14 6.87 -0.68 2.30
CA VAL A 14 7.02 0.68 2.82
C VAL A 14 7.25 0.69 4.33
N GLN A 15 6.50 -0.12 5.10
CA GLN A 15 6.76 -0.30 6.53
C GLN A 15 8.21 -0.71 6.77
N LYS A 16 8.71 -1.70 6.03
CA LYS A 16 10.07 -2.19 6.17
C LYS A 16 11.09 -1.08 5.88
N ILE A 17 10.96 -0.38 4.76
CA ILE A 17 11.88 0.71 4.39
C ILE A 17 11.91 1.79 5.48
N LEU A 18 10.76 2.20 5.99
CA LEU A 18 10.70 3.21 7.04
C LEU A 18 11.33 2.71 8.34
N ARG A 19 11.09 1.45 8.73
CA ARG A 19 11.70 0.84 9.91
C ARG A 19 13.22 0.68 9.79
N ASP A 20 13.72 0.35 8.60
CA ASP A 20 15.15 0.20 8.33
C ASP A 20 15.92 1.52 8.50
N THR A 21 15.25 2.69 8.51
CA THR A 21 15.89 3.98 8.80
C THR A 21 16.31 4.15 10.26
N ASP A 22 15.77 3.33 11.17
CA ASP A 22 15.91 3.44 12.63
C ASP A 22 15.68 4.88 13.16
N HIS A 23 14.81 5.65 12.48
CA HIS A 23 14.59 7.04 12.83
C HIS A 23 13.93 7.16 14.22
N PRO A 24 14.46 7.97 15.15
CA PRO A 24 14.03 7.98 16.54
C PRO A 24 12.57 8.43 16.74
N GLU A 25 12.03 9.20 15.81
CA GLU A 25 10.65 9.69 15.85
C GLU A 25 9.62 8.68 15.30
N LEU A 26 10.07 7.59 14.68
CA LEU A 26 9.14 6.57 14.18
C LEU A 26 8.58 5.72 15.33
N PRO A 27 7.31 5.31 15.25
CA PRO A 27 6.71 4.48 16.26
C PRO A 27 7.38 3.09 16.30
N LYS A 28 7.82 2.66 17.49
CA LYS A 28 8.47 1.34 17.67
C LYS A 28 7.47 0.19 17.81
N ASN A 29 6.34 0.43 18.48
CA ASN A 29 5.42 -0.63 18.92
C ASN A 29 4.07 -0.67 18.16
N ARG A 30 3.94 0.08 17.06
CA ARG A 30 2.75 0.10 16.21
C ARG A 30 3.12 0.32 14.75
N GLU A 31 2.23 0.01 13.82
CA GLU A 31 2.44 0.34 12.41
C GLU A 31 2.71 1.84 12.22
N ILE A 32 3.58 2.15 11.26
CA ILE A 32 3.81 3.52 10.84
C ILE A 32 2.64 3.94 9.96
N ASN A 33 1.97 5.04 10.31
CA ASN A 33 0.91 5.56 9.46
C ASN A 33 1.52 6.31 8.27
N PHE A 34 1.05 6.02 7.06
CA PHE A 34 1.44 6.72 5.85
C PHE A 34 0.29 6.73 4.82
N CYS A 35 0.40 7.65 3.86
CA CYS A 35 -0.39 7.66 2.63
C CYS A 35 0.60 7.77 1.46
N LEU A 36 0.61 6.76 0.59
CA LEU A 36 1.38 6.75 -0.64
C LEU A 36 0.41 6.98 -1.81
N GLU A 37 0.52 8.12 -2.45
CA GLU A 37 -0.23 8.44 -3.67
C GLU A 37 0.57 8.01 -4.90
N VAL A 38 -0.02 7.13 -5.72
CA VAL A 38 0.60 6.64 -6.95
C VAL A 38 -0.22 7.14 -8.14
N PHE A 39 0.39 8.00 -8.94
CA PHE A 39 -0.17 8.48 -10.20
C PHE A 39 0.15 7.51 -11.32
N GLY A 40 -0.86 7.15 -12.10
CA GLY A 40 -0.76 6.32 -13.28
C GLY A 40 -0.43 7.14 -14.52
N VAL A 41 -0.36 6.45 -15.65
CA VAL A 41 -0.01 7.04 -16.96
C VAL A 41 -1.00 8.11 -17.40
N ASN A 42 -2.27 7.99 -16.99
CA ASN A 42 -3.34 8.93 -17.33
C ASN A 42 -3.80 9.67 -16.07
N GLU A 43 -4.27 10.91 -16.23
CA GLU A 43 -4.73 11.80 -15.14
C GLU A 43 -5.84 11.18 -14.27
N TRP A 44 -6.62 10.25 -14.83
CA TRP A 44 -7.75 9.58 -14.16
C TRP A 44 -7.37 8.27 -13.45
N SER A 45 -6.09 7.89 -13.45
CA SER A 45 -5.60 6.68 -12.81
C SER A 45 -4.72 7.07 -11.63
N TRP A 46 -5.25 7.06 -10.41
CA TRP A 46 -4.44 7.22 -9.20
C TRP A 46 -4.84 6.21 -8.13
N SER A 47 -3.89 5.81 -7.27
CA SER A 47 -4.15 4.97 -6.11
C SER A 47 -3.55 5.58 -4.86
N ASN A 48 -4.33 5.62 -3.79
CA ASN A 48 -3.79 5.84 -2.46
C ASN A 48 -3.57 4.48 -1.78
N ILE A 49 -2.39 4.31 -1.17
CA ILE A 49 -1.99 3.12 -0.43
C ILE A 49 -1.65 3.56 0.98
N HIS A 50 -2.31 2.94 1.96
CA HIS A 50 -2.12 3.24 3.38
C HIS A 50 -1.49 2.04 4.09
N ASN A 51 -1.03 2.25 5.32
CA ASN A 51 -0.64 1.14 6.18
C ASN A 51 -1.83 0.17 6.39
N ASN A 52 -1.55 -1.11 6.58
CA ASN A 52 -2.58 -2.16 6.60
C ASN A 52 -3.60 -1.94 7.72
N GLY A 53 -3.17 -1.44 8.88
CA GLY A 53 -4.04 -1.10 10.02
C GLY A 53 -4.93 0.13 9.82
N ALA A 54 -4.71 0.94 8.77
CA ALA A 54 -5.57 2.09 8.45
C ALA A 54 -6.70 1.74 7.47
N VAL A 55 -6.75 0.52 6.95
CA VAL A 55 -7.75 0.08 5.97
C VAL A 55 -8.74 -0.88 6.64
N GLU A 56 -9.81 -0.33 7.22
CA GLU A 56 -10.85 -1.13 7.88
C GLU A 56 -11.64 -2.02 6.91
N SER A 57 -11.81 -1.56 5.66
CA SER A 57 -12.40 -2.33 4.57
C SER A 57 -11.72 -1.94 3.26
N PRO A 58 -10.82 -2.78 2.71
CA PRO A 58 -10.12 -2.45 1.49
C PRO A 58 -11.11 -2.38 0.33
N SER A 59 -11.15 -1.23 -0.35
CA SER A 59 -11.97 -1.08 -1.55
C SER A 59 -11.49 -2.07 -2.62
N VAL A 60 -12.34 -3.06 -2.90
CA VAL A 60 -12.10 -4.06 -3.94
C VAL A 60 -12.55 -3.50 -5.28
N ASN A 61 -11.68 -3.51 -6.28
CA ASN A 61 -12.04 -3.16 -7.65
C ASN A 61 -11.92 -4.41 -8.53
N PRO A 62 -13.05 -5.00 -8.99
CA PRO A 62 -13.03 -6.24 -9.79
C PRO A 62 -12.12 -6.19 -11.02
N TRP A 63 -11.99 -5.02 -11.65
CA TRP A 63 -11.09 -4.83 -12.78
C TRP A 63 -9.63 -4.95 -12.37
N ASN A 64 -9.24 -4.36 -11.23
CA ASN A 64 -7.86 -4.48 -10.74
C ASN A 64 -7.54 -5.88 -10.24
N GLU A 65 -8.49 -6.51 -9.53
CA GLU A 65 -8.32 -7.88 -9.04
C GLU A 65 -8.16 -8.87 -10.20
N SER A 66 -8.94 -8.71 -11.28
CA SER A 66 -8.81 -9.58 -12.47
C SER A 66 -7.50 -9.39 -13.25
N GLN A 67 -6.82 -8.25 -13.07
CA GLN A 67 -5.48 -8.02 -13.63
C GLN A 67 -4.36 -8.58 -12.73
N ASP A 68 -4.67 -8.96 -11.49
CA ASP A 68 -3.69 -9.51 -10.56
C ASP A 68 -3.39 -10.98 -10.89
N LYS A 69 -2.44 -11.18 -11.79
CA LYS A 69 -1.93 -12.53 -12.07
C LYS A 69 -1.17 -13.00 -10.83
N GLU A 70 -1.57 -14.13 -10.25
CA GLU A 70 -0.79 -14.75 -9.17
C GLU A 70 0.66 -14.91 -9.63
N LYS A 71 1.61 -14.37 -8.84
CA LYS A 71 3.03 -14.65 -9.07
C LYS A 71 3.21 -16.14 -8.82
N SER A 72 3.33 -16.91 -9.90
CA SER A 72 3.78 -18.31 -9.88
C SER A 72 5.23 -18.41 -9.46
#